data_AF-A0A1F3E1G5-F1
#
_entry.id   AF-A0A1F3E1G5-F1
#
_cell.length_a   1.000
_cell.length_b   1.000
_cell.length_c   1.000
_cell.angle_alpha   90.00
_cell.angle_beta   90.00
_cell.angle_gamma   90.00
#
_symmetry.space_group_name_H-M   'P 1'
#
loop_
_entity.id
_entity.type
_entity.pdbx_description
1 polymer ?
#
loop_
_entity_poly.entity_id
_entity_poly.type
_entity_poly.pdbx_seq_one_letter_code
_entity_poly.pdbx_strand_id
1 'polypeptide(L)'
;MIIKKMTLVFLIILNLEVTTQQAITPSINSYEYRNALGLRAGETSGFTYKHKFNRGSEFEGIIGASPYYIGFTGLFENYYETGTPVLDLYFGGGAHINSGNSRYRYNYWDRN
;
A
#
# COMPACT_ATOMS: atom_id res chain seq x y z
N MET A 1 -24.66 13.42 -1.86
CA MET A 1 -24.76 13.68 -0.41
C MET A 1 -24.07 12.61 0.46
N ILE A 2 -23.98 11.36 0.01
CA ILE A 2 -23.30 10.24 0.69
C ILE A 2 -21.77 10.41 0.73
N ILE A 3 -21.16 10.87 -0.37
CA ILE A 3 -19.70 11.07 -0.48
C ILE A 3 -19.17 12.01 0.62
N LYS A 4 -19.82 13.15 0.85
CA LYS A 4 -19.43 14.11 1.91
C LYS A 4 -19.50 13.52 3.32
N LYS A 5 -20.47 12.62 3.56
CA LYS A 5 -20.62 11.92 4.86
C LYS A 5 -19.55 10.85 5.04
N MET A 6 -19.16 10.15 3.98
CA MET A 6 -18.06 9.18 4.01
C MET A 6 -16.69 9.85 4.16
N THR A 7 -16.47 11.01 3.54
CA THR A 7 -15.25 11.81 3.75
C THR A 7 -15.09 12.23 5.20
N LEU A 8 -16.19 12.60 5.87
CA LEU A 8 -16.17 12.98 7.29
C LEU A 8 -15.80 11.79 8.19
N VAL A 9 -16.35 10.60 7.93
CA VAL A 9 -16.04 9.38 8.70
C VAL A 9 -14.60 8.91 8.47
N PHE A 10 -14.11 9.00 7.22
CA PHE A 10 -12.70 8.69 6.90
C PHE A 10 -11.72 9.66 7.59
N LEU A 11 -12.06 10.95 7.69
CA LEU A 11 -11.26 11.94 8.41
C LEU A 11 -11.27 11.73 9.94
N ILE A 12 -12.37 11.26 10.52
CA ILE A 12 -12.49 11.00 11.97
C ILE A 12 -11.68 9.77 12.41
N ILE A 13 -11.49 8.78 11.52
CA ILE A 13 -10.71 7.55 11.81
C ILE A 13 -9.21 7.79 11.62
N LEU A 14 -8.81 8.81 10.86
CA LEU A 14 -7.42 9.16 10.56
C LEU A 14 -6.78 9.96 11.71
N ASN A 15 -6.72 9.36 12.91
CA ASN A 15 -5.90 9.89 14.00
C ASN A 15 -4.44 9.59 13.68
N LEU A 16 -3.79 10.54 13.00
CA LEU A 16 -2.37 10.51 12.74
C LEU A 16 -1.65 10.98 14.01
N GLU A 17 -1.09 10.05 14.79
CA GLU A 17 -0.16 10.41 15.85
C GLU A 17 1.13 10.93 15.19
N VAL A 18 1.22 12.25 15.05
CA VAL A 18 2.42 12.95 14.59
C VAL A 18 3.43 12.90 15.72
N THR A 19 4.24 11.84 15.74
CA THR A 19 5.49 11.87 16.51
C THR A 19 6.46 12.76 15.73
N THR A 20 7.03 13.73 16.43
CA THR A 20 7.97 14.74 15.89
C THR A 20 9.03 14.12 14.98
N GLN A 21 9.10 14.56 13.73
CA GLN A 21 10.14 14.16 12.79
C GLN A 21 11.45 14.87 13.19
N GLN A 22 12.32 14.18 13.92
CA GLN A 22 13.72 14.59 14.04
C GLN A 22 14.35 14.61 12.64
N ALA A 23 15.15 15.64 12.37
CA ALA A 23 15.80 15.87 11.09
C ALA A 23 16.39 14.57 10.52
N ILE A 24 15.95 14.21 9.31
CA ILE A 24 16.46 13.05 8.57
C ILE A 24 17.91 13.35 8.19
N THR A 25 18.81 12.98 9.09
CA THR A 25 20.19 12.68 8.70
C THR A 25 20.11 11.27 8.13
N PRO A 26 20.48 11.00 6.86
CA PRO A 26 20.52 9.64 6.33
C PRO A 26 21.63 8.87 7.04
N SER A 27 21.32 8.40 8.24
CA SER A 27 22.07 7.39 8.94
C SER A 27 21.65 6.07 8.32
N ILE A 28 22.62 5.28 7.86
CA ILE A 28 22.41 3.87 7.49
C ILE A 28 22.18 3.13 8.81
N ASN A 29 21.02 3.36 9.41
CA ASN A 29 20.61 2.58 10.55
C ASN A 29 20.04 1.29 9.99
N SER A 30 20.70 0.17 10.24
CA SER A 30 20.13 -1.17 10.09
C SER A 30 19.11 -1.45 11.20
N TYR A 31 18.20 -0.52 11.47
CA TYR A 31 17.06 -0.79 12.31
C TYR A 31 16.11 -1.68 11.52
N GLU A 32 15.96 -2.93 11.94
CA GLU A 32 14.90 -3.80 11.43
C GLU A 32 13.56 -3.10 11.66
N TYR A 33 12.93 -2.66 10.57
CA TYR A 33 11.66 -1.96 10.64
C TYR A 33 10.53 -2.98 10.75
N ARG A 34 9.76 -2.91 11.83
CA ARG A 34 8.54 -3.72 11.98
C ARG A 34 7.38 -3.19 11.13
N ASN A 35 7.37 -1.89 10.86
CA ASN A 35 6.35 -1.21 10.08
C ASN A 35 7.01 -0.26 9.08
N ALA A 36 6.50 -0.17 7.86
CA ALA A 36 6.91 0.81 6.86
C ALA A 36 5.70 1.45 6.19
N LEU A 37 5.82 2.73 5.85
CA LEU A 37 4.88 3.46 5.02
C LEU A 37 5.59 3.87 3.73
N GLY A 38 4.89 3.83 2.61
CA GLY A 38 5.49 4.10 1.32
C GLY A 38 4.50 4.47 0.24
N LEU A 39 5.05 4.62 -0.96
CA LEU A 39 4.30 4.82 -2.19
C LEU A 39 4.71 3.72 -3.17
N ARG A 40 3.73 3.19 -3.90
CA ARG A 40 3.96 2.21 -4.95
C ARG A 40 3.48 2.76 -6.29
N ALA A 41 4.30 2.58 -7.31
CA ALA A 41 3.95 2.79 -8.71
C ALA A 41 3.82 1.43 -9.40
N GLY A 42 3.00 1.35 -10.45
CA GLY A 42 2.72 0.11 -11.18
C GLY A 42 1.23 -0.24 -11.20
N GLU A 43 0.92 -1.52 -11.41
CA GLU A 43 -0.45 -2.02 -11.54
C GLU A 43 -1.30 -1.71 -10.29
N THR A 44 -0.81 -2.07 -9.11
CA THR A 44 -1.36 -1.61 -7.83
C THR A 44 -0.58 -0.40 -7.34
N SER A 45 -1.02 0.79 -7.72
CA SER A 45 -0.41 2.06 -7.31
C SER A 45 -1.16 2.73 -6.16
N GLY A 46 -0.43 3.41 -5.28
CA GLY A 46 -1.02 4.11 -4.15
C GLY A 46 -0.12 4.18 -2.92
N PHE A 47 -0.76 4.51 -1.80
CA PHE A 47 -0.12 4.51 -0.49
C PHE A 47 0.02 3.09 0.02
N THR A 48 1.20 2.76 0.55
CA THR A 48 1.49 1.42 1.07
C THR A 48 1.76 1.46 2.56
N TYR A 49 1.31 0.42 3.24
CA TYR A 49 1.68 0.10 4.61
C TYR A 49 2.14 -1.34 4.67
N LYS A 50 3.38 -1.56 5.13
CA LYS A 50 3.97 -2.88 5.30
C LYS A 50 4.20 -3.17 6.78
N HIS A 51 3.88 -4.38 7.21
CA HIS A 51 4.09 -4.87 8.56
C HIS A 51 4.87 -6.18 8.51
N LYS A 52 6.05 -6.21 9.14
CA LYS A 52 6.86 -7.42 9.29
C LYS A 52 6.48 -8.16 10.56
N PHE A 53 6.18 -9.45 10.43
CA PHE A 53 5.99 -10.35 11.55
C PHE A 53 7.33 -10.99 11.96
N ASN A 54 7.49 -11.30 13.25
CA ASN A 54 8.72 -11.90 13.80
C ASN A 54 9.10 -13.27 13.20
N ARG A 55 8.23 -13.90 12.40
CA ARG A 55 8.41 -15.25 11.85
C ARG A 55 8.81 -15.25 10.37
N GLY A 56 9.39 -14.16 9.87
CA GLY A 56 9.78 -14.03 8.46
C GLY A 56 8.60 -13.93 7.49
N SER A 57 7.42 -13.54 7.97
CA SER A 57 6.27 -13.22 7.13
C SER A 57 6.03 -11.72 7.18
N GLU A 58 5.46 -11.18 6.11
CA GLU A 58 5.20 -9.76 5.96
C GLU A 58 3.83 -9.56 5.33
N PHE A 59 3.12 -8.54 5.78
CA PHE A 59 1.87 -8.10 5.20
C PHE A 59 2.06 -6.72 4.56
N GLU A 60 1.58 -6.52 3.34
CA GLU A 60 1.55 -5.22 2.66
C GLU A 60 0.13 -4.87 2.23
N GLY A 61 -0.39 -3.78 2.77
CA GLY A 61 -1.63 -3.16 2.33
C GLY A 61 -1.34 -2.00 1.40
N ILE A 62 -2.02 -1.94 0.26
CA ILE A 62 -1.91 -0.87 -0.74
C ILE A 62 -3.29 -0.26 -0.95
N ILE A 63 -3.40 1.04 -0.70
CA ILE A 63 -4.62 1.81 -0.97
C ILE A 63 -4.33 2.79 -2.10
N GLY A 64 -5.04 2.59 -3.21
CA GLY A 64 -5.04 3.51 -4.35
C GLY A 64 -6.38 4.22 -4.43
N ALA A 65 -6.38 5.54 -4.53
CA ALA A 65 -7.59 6.31 -4.73
C ALA A 65 -7.39 7.32 -5.87
N SER A 66 -8.41 7.41 -6.71
CA SER A 66 -8.50 8.35 -7.83
C SER A 66 -9.95 8.88 -7.89
N PRO A 67 -10.24 10.00 -8.57
CA PRO A 67 -11.58 10.58 -8.57
C PRO A 67 -12.70 9.64 -9.03
N TYR A 68 -12.38 8.55 -9.74
CA TYR A 68 -13.35 7.62 -10.31
C TYR A 68 -13.24 6.18 -9.80
N TYR A 69 -12.21 5.86 -9.01
CA TYR A 69 -11.99 4.52 -8.47
C TYR A 69 -11.29 4.56 -7.11
N ILE A 70 -11.61 3.59 -6.27
CA ILE A 70 -10.86 3.25 -5.07
C ILE A 70 -10.47 1.78 -5.15
N GLY A 71 -9.21 1.48 -4.86
CA GLY A 71 -8.64 0.15 -4.90
C GLY A 71 -7.96 -0.17 -3.58
N PHE A 72 -8.11 -1.41 -3.14
CA PHE A 72 -7.39 -1.96 -2.02
C PHE A 72 -6.72 -3.26 -2.46
N THR A 73 -5.43 -3.39 -2.13
CA THR A 73 -4.67 -4.62 -2.33
C THR A 73 -4.12 -5.05 -0.99
N GLY A 74 -4.29 -6.32 -0.65
CA GLY A 74 -3.56 -6.96 0.44
C GLY A 74 -2.62 -8.01 -0.13
N LEU A 75 -1.35 -7.96 0.25
CA LEU A 75 -0.33 -8.95 -0.06
C LEU A 75 0.14 -9.57 1.25
N PHE A 76 0.29 -10.89 1.27
CA PHE A 76 0.95 -11.62 2.34
C PHE A 76 2.12 -12.38 1.74
N GLU A 77 3.33 -12.06 2.20
CA GLU A 77 4.59 -12.51 1.64
C GLU A 77 5.40 -13.23 2.71
N ASN A 78 6.07 -14.30 2.34
CA ASN A 78 7.05 -14.98 3.18
C ASN A 78 8.45 -14.70 2.66
N TYR A 79 9.36 -14.53 3.60
CA TYR A 79 10.78 -14.36 3.40
C TYR A 79 11.43 -15.73 3.15
N TYR A 80 12.21 -15.83 2.08
CA TYR A 80 13.11 -16.94 1.82
C TYR A 80 14.54 -16.44 1.78
N GLU A 81 15.35 -16.91 2.73
CA GLU A 81 16.78 -16.64 2.74
C GLU A 81 17.45 -17.48 1.64
N THR A 82 18.03 -16.81 0.64
CA THR A 82 18.71 -17.51 -0.46
C THR A 82 20.10 -18.04 -0.08
N GLY A 83 20.56 -17.78 1.15
CA GLY A 83 21.92 -18.06 1.61
C GLY A 83 22.96 -17.07 1.10
N THR A 84 22.54 -16.02 0.37
CA THR A 84 23.41 -14.95 -0.13
C THR A 84 23.03 -13.61 0.52
N PRO A 85 23.97 -12.87 1.13
CA PRO A 85 23.67 -11.61 1.84
C PRO A 85 23.12 -10.46 0.97
N VAL A 86 23.07 -10.65 -0.35
CA VAL A 86 22.76 -9.60 -1.34
C VAL A 86 21.35 -9.75 -1.90
N LEU A 87 20.73 -10.92 -1.77
CA LEU A 87 19.45 -11.20 -2.41
C LEU A 87 18.50 -11.93 -1.47
N ASP A 88 17.47 -11.21 -1.07
CA ASP A 88 16.33 -11.77 -0.36
C ASP A 88 15.18 -11.99 -1.33
N LEU A 89 14.59 -13.18 -1.31
CA LEU A 89 13.42 -13.49 -2.10
C LEU A 89 12.18 -13.46 -1.23
N TYR A 90 11.18 -12.73 -1.71
CA TYR A 90 9.86 -12.66 -1.09
C TYR A 90 8.87 -13.31 -2.04
N PHE A 91 8.13 -14.30 -1.53
CA PHE A 91 7.12 -15.01 -2.30
C PHE A 91 5.81 -15.02 -1.51
N GLY A 92 4.71 -14.76 -2.20
CA GLY A 92 3.46 -14.50 -1.52
C GLY A 92 2.26 -14.54 -2.43
N GLY A 93 1.11 -14.38 -1.81
CA GLY A 93 -0.17 -14.26 -2.48
C GLY A 93 -0.89 -13.02 -2.00
N GLY A 94 -1.80 -12.52 -2.82
CA GLY A 94 -2.58 -11.36 -2.46
C GLY A 94 -3.91 -11.31 -3.17
N ALA A 95 -4.77 -10.45 -2.67
CA ALA A 95 -6.05 -10.15 -3.27
C ALA A 95 -6.12 -8.65 -3.57
N HIS A 96 -6.62 -8.34 -4.76
CA HIS A 96 -6.89 -6.97 -5.19
C HIS A 96 -8.39 -6.81 -5.40
N ILE A 97 -8.97 -5.80 -4.78
CA ILE A 97 -10.34 -5.37 -5.02
C ILE A 97 -10.34 -3.91 -5.44
N ASN A 98 -11.13 -3.59 -6.46
CA ASN A 98 -11.39 -2.21 -6.82
C ASN A 98 -12.88 -1.97 -6.94
N SER A 99 -13.27 -0.73 -6.65
CA SER A 99 -14.63 -0.25 -6.80
C SER A 99 -14.56 1.12 -7.47
N GLY A 100 -15.19 1.23 -8.62
CA GLY A 100 -15.16 2.44 -9.44
C GLY A 100 -16.32 2.45 -10.42
N ASN A 101 -16.68 3.64 -10.87
CA ASN A 101 -17.80 3.78 -11.79
C ASN A 101 -17.35 3.42 -13.21
N SER A 102 -17.66 2.18 -13.66
CA SER A 102 -17.27 1.64 -14.97
C SER A 102 -17.85 2.37 -16.19
N ARG A 103 -18.69 3.41 -16.01
CA ARG A 103 -19.37 4.12 -17.11
C ARG A 103 -18.46 4.96 -18.01
N TYR A 104 -17.17 5.10 -17.71
CA TYR A 104 -16.22 5.81 -18.58
C TYR A 104 -15.20 4.90 -19.30
N ARG A 105 -15.24 3.58 -19.08
CA ARG A 105 -14.30 2.63 -19.73
C ARG A 105 -14.73 2.18 -21.14
N TYR A 106 -15.91 2.59 -21.62
CA TYR A 106 -16.46 2.13 -22.92
C TYR A 106 -16.20 3.05 -24.13
N ASN A 107 -15.46 4.15 -23.99
CA ASN A 107 -15.31 5.13 -25.10
C ASN A 107 -13.93 5.15 -25.78
N TYR A 108 -13.03 4.23 -25.45
CA TYR A 108 -11.68 4.19 -26.07
C TYR A 108 -11.43 3.00 -27.01
N TRP A 109 -12.33 2.01 -27.08
CA TRP A 109 -12.15 0.80 -27.90
C TRP A 109 -13.07 0.71 -29.13
N ASP A 110 -14.03 1.64 -29.29
CA ASP A 110 -14.95 1.67 -30.45
C ASP A 110 -14.58 2.78 -31.47
N ARG A 111 -13.30 3.09 -31.62
CA ARG A 111 -12.80 3.93 -32.71
C ARG A 111 -11.55 3.32 -33.33
N ASN A 112 -11.75 2.28 -34.14
CA ASN A 112 -10.94 1.96 -35.32
C ASN A 112 -11.81 1.19 -36.30
#